data_AF-A0A371MAQ6-F1
#
_entry.id   AF-A0A371MAQ6-F1
#
_cell.length_a   1.000
_cell.length_b   1.000
_cell.length_c   1.000
_cell.angle_alpha   90.00
_cell.angle_beta   90.00
_cell.angle_gamma   90.00
#
_symmetry.space_group_name_H-M   'P 1'
#
loop_
_entity.id
_entity.type
_entity.pdbx_description
1 polymer ?
#
loop_
_entity_poly.entity_id
_entity_poly.type
_entity_poly.pdbx_seq_one_letter_code
_entity_poly.pdbx_strand_id
1 'polypeptide(L)'
;MPIRKKWSRMNRSQIKRTAPTNGGVYELTSFGEERALYIGRTDNLQRRLLEHLDEKNPNRFRFKKAGFLQSPKSMEKTEFDSYENKHGNTPPWNTQDPRTGWF
;
A
#
# COMPACT_ATOMS: atom_id res chain seq x y z
N MET A 1 -9.04 -10.10 1.48
CA MET A 1 -8.88 -10.41 0.04
C MET A 1 -7.74 -9.57 -0.51
N PRO A 2 -6.67 -10.20 -1.05
CA PRO A 2 -5.49 -9.48 -1.51
C PRO A 2 -5.83 -8.50 -2.63
N ILE A 3 -5.05 -7.43 -2.76
CA ILE A 3 -5.17 -6.48 -3.86
C ILE A 3 -4.92 -7.21 -5.19
N ARG A 4 -6.00 -7.57 -5.91
CA ARG A 4 -5.94 -8.21 -7.23
C ARG A 4 -5.50 -7.26 -8.36
N LYS A 5 -5.22 -5.99 -8.07
CA LYS A 5 -4.75 -5.03 -9.06
C LYS A 5 -3.32 -5.33 -9.48
N LYS A 6 -3.08 -5.21 -10.80
CA LYS A 6 -1.72 -5.25 -11.37
C LYS A 6 -0.87 -4.12 -10.78
N TRP A 7 0.40 -4.41 -10.57
CA TRP A 7 1.41 -3.43 -10.19
C TRP A 7 1.51 -2.31 -11.25
N SER A 8 1.40 -1.06 -10.81
CA SER A 8 1.62 0.13 -11.62
C SER A 8 3.04 0.65 -11.41
N ARG A 9 3.65 1.21 -12.46
CA ARG A 9 4.97 1.85 -12.34
C ARG A 9 4.88 3.07 -11.43
N MET A 10 5.79 3.18 -10.49
CA MET A 10 5.88 4.33 -9.60
C MET A 10 6.45 5.53 -10.37
N ASN A 11 5.57 6.35 -10.92
CA ASN A 11 5.96 7.63 -11.49
C ASN A 11 4.83 8.65 -11.30
N ARG A 12 5.20 9.93 -11.24
CA ARG A 12 4.27 11.03 -10.93
C ARG A 12 3.06 11.08 -11.87
N SER A 13 3.26 10.87 -13.18
CA SER A 13 2.17 10.89 -14.17
C SER A 13 1.18 9.74 -13.99
N GLN A 14 1.69 8.51 -13.79
CA GLN A 14 0.89 7.32 -13.55
C GLN A 14 0.11 7.43 -12.24
N ILE A 15 0.74 7.92 -11.18
CA ILE A 15 0.10 8.13 -9.89
C ILE A 15 -1.06 9.12 -10.05
N LYS A 16 -0.82 10.30 -10.63
CA LYS A 16 -1.87 11.31 -10.86
C LYS A 16 -3.01 10.81 -11.75
N ARG A 17 -2.72 9.94 -12.71
CA ARG A 17 -3.73 9.37 -13.62
C ARG A 17 -4.58 8.28 -12.99
N THR A 18 -4.02 7.49 -12.08
CA THR A 18 -4.65 6.25 -11.60
C THR A 18 -5.08 6.29 -10.15
N ALA A 19 -4.29 6.91 -9.27
CA ALA A 19 -4.56 6.96 -7.85
C ALA A 19 -5.64 8.01 -7.55
N PRO A 20 -6.73 7.65 -6.86
CA PRO A 20 -7.74 8.61 -6.45
C PRO A 20 -7.25 9.45 -5.26
N THR A 21 -7.90 10.58 -5.03
CA THR A 21 -7.68 11.42 -3.84
C THR A 21 -8.41 10.90 -2.59
N ASN A 22 -9.09 9.75 -2.69
CA ASN A 22 -9.76 9.08 -1.57
C ASN A 22 -8.81 8.25 -0.71
N GLY A 23 -9.29 7.90 0.48
CA GLY A 23 -8.62 7.00 1.39
C GLY A 23 -8.62 5.55 0.91
N GLY A 24 -7.67 4.78 1.43
CA GLY A 24 -7.51 3.38 1.12
C GLY A 24 -6.18 2.83 1.59
N VAL A 25 -5.84 1.67 1.04
CA VAL A 25 -4.60 0.94 1.33
C VAL A 25 -3.75 0.89 0.08
N TYR A 26 -2.45 0.98 0.25
CA TYR A 26 -1.48 0.86 -0.82
C TYR A 26 -0.34 -0.06 -0.43
N GLU A 27 0.29 -0.59 -1.46
CA GLU A 27 1.48 -1.41 -1.33
C GLU A 27 2.55 -0.89 -2.27
N LEU A 28 3.80 -0.94 -1.80
CA LEU A 28 4.98 -0.54 -2.55
C LEU A 28 5.91 -1.74 -2.73
N THR A 29 6.61 -1.79 -3.85
CA THR A 29 7.64 -2.79 -4.11
C THR A 29 8.81 -2.18 -4.91
N SER A 30 9.97 -2.85 -4.88
CA SER A 30 11.20 -2.44 -5.53
C SER A 30 11.71 -3.51 -6.53
N PHE A 31 12.75 -3.19 -7.30
CA PHE A 31 13.22 -3.97 -8.44
C PHE A 31 13.40 -5.46 -8.13
N GLY A 32 12.77 -6.32 -8.94
CA GLY A 32 12.89 -7.78 -8.86
C GLY A 32 11.97 -8.45 -7.84
N GLU A 33 11.28 -7.69 -6.99
CA GLU A 33 10.38 -8.27 -5.99
C GLU A 33 8.94 -8.36 -6.51
N GLU A 34 8.37 -9.57 -6.49
CA GLU A 34 6.93 -9.79 -6.72
C GLU A 34 6.07 -9.56 -5.46
N ARG A 35 6.73 -9.28 -4.33
CA ARG A 35 6.13 -9.10 -3.01
C ARG A 35 6.11 -7.62 -2.61
N ALA A 36 5.16 -7.27 -1.76
CA ALA A 36 5.08 -5.95 -1.15
C ALA A 36 6.23 -5.77 -0.16
N LEU A 37 7.03 -4.73 -0.35
CA LEU A 37 8.04 -4.31 0.62
C LEU A 37 7.43 -3.47 1.72
N TYR A 38 6.38 -2.72 1.39
CA TYR A 38 5.66 -1.86 2.32
C TYR A 38 4.16 -1.95 2.07
N ILE A 39 3.39 -2.01 3.15
CA ILE A 39 1.93 -1.93 3.15
C ILE A 39 1.53 -0.80 4.09
N GLY A 40 0.70 0.11 3.60
CA GLY A 40 0.24 1.24 4.40
C GLY A 40 -1.15 1.72 4.03
N ARG A 41 -1.77 2.48 4.93
CA ARG A 41 -3.01 3.22 4.68
C ARG A 41 -2.80 4.72 4.54
N THR A 42 -3.80 5.37 3.95
CA THR A 42 -3.89 6.83 3.89
C THR A 42 -5.33 7.26 3.62
N ASP A 43 -5.66 8.50 3.95
CA ASP A 43 -6.92 9.14 3.56
C ASP A 43 -6.84 9.79 2.18
N ASN A 44 -5.64 9.88 1.59
CA ASN A 44 -5.43 10.36 0.23
C ASN A 44 -4.34 9.55 -0.48
N LEU A 45 -4.77 8.56 -1.27
CA LEU A 45 -3.88 7.65 -2.00
C LEU A 45 -2.95 8.40 -2.95
N GLN A 46 -3.47 9.33 -3.74
CA GLN A 46 -2.67 10.08 -4.69
C GLN A 46 -1.56 10.89 -4.00
N ARG A 47 -1.88 11.62 -2.92
CA ARG A 47 -0.90 12.43 -2.18
C ARG A 47 0.18 11.55 -1.57
N ARG A 48 -0.21 10.49 -0.86
CA ARG A 48 0.74 9.62 -0.14
C ARG A 48 1.66 8.86 -1.09
N LEU A 49 1.17 8.42 -2.24
CA LEU A 49 2.00 7.79 -3.26
C LEU A 49 3.01 8.78 -3.85
N LEU A 50 2.64 10.04 -4.04
CA LEU A 50 3.59 11.06 -4.49
C LEU A 50 4.67 11.34 -3.43
N GLU A 51 4.30 11.41 -2.15
CA GLU A 51 5.28 11.55 -1.04
C GLU A 51 6.30 10.40 -1.05
N HIS A 52 5.84 9.15 -1.18
CA HIS A 52 6.73 7.98 -1.22
C HIS A 52 7.62 7.91 -2.47
N LEU A 53 7.17 8.46 -3.60
CA LEU A 53 7.99 8.55 -4.79
C LEU A 53 9.25 9.38 -4.50
N ASP A 54 9.11 10.47 -3.76
CA ASP A 54 10.19 11.39 -3.44
C ASP A 54 11.06 10.89 -2.25
N GLU A 55 10.47 10.21 -1.26
CA GLU A 55 11.18 9.77 -0.03
C GLU A 55 11.86 8.39 -0.13
N LYS A 56 11.17 7.39 -0.69
CA LYS A 56 11.59 5.96 -0.63
C LYS A 56 11.98 5.39 -1.99
N ASN A 57 11.71 6.13 -3.07
CA ASN A 57 11.97 5.73 -4.47
C ASN A 57 11.59 4.27 -4.80
N PRO A 58 10.34 3.81 -4.52
CA PRO A 58 9.91 2.48 -4.90
C PRO A 58 9.71 2.38 -6.42
N ASN A 59 9.74 1.17 -6.97
CA ASN A 59 9.63 0.97 -8.43
C ASN A 59 8.20 0.78 -8.90
N ARG A 60 7.38 0.12 -8.08
CA ARG A 60 5.97 -0.15 -8.41
C ARG A 60 5.09 0.04 -7.19
N PHE A 61 3.83 0.34 -7.47
CA PHE A 61 2.79 0.46 -6.47
C PHE A 61 1.50 -0.22 -6.91
N ARG A 62 0.69 -0.62 -5.95
CA ARG A 62 -0.72 -0.96 -6.16
C ARG A 62 -1.53 -0.41 -5.00
N PHE A 63 -2.82 -0.20 -5.22
CA PHE A 63 -3.69 0.38 -4.20
C PHE A 63 -5.11 -0.15 -4.31
N LYS A 64 -5.83 -0.06 -3.20
CA LYS A 64 -7.25 -0.34 -3.10
C LYS A 64 -7.92 0.81 -2.36
N LYS A 65 -8.84 1.47 -3.07
CA LYS A 65 -9.66 2.53 -2.49
C LYS A 65 -10.59 1.93 -1.44
N ALA A 66 -10.76 2.65 -0.34
CA ALA A 66 -11.78 2.34 0.66
C ALA A 66 -13.17 2.58 0.08
N GLY A 67 -14.02 1.55 0.17
CA GLY A 67 -15.44 1.69 -0.12
C GLY A 67 -16.17 2.49 0.97
N PHE A 68 -17.43 2.84 0.71
CA PHE A 68 -18.25 3.65 1.63
C PHE A 68 -18.36 3.06 3.06
N LEU A 69 -18.40 1.73 3.17
CA LEU A 69 -18.50 1.01 4.45
C LEU A 69 -17.15 0.46 4.95
N GLN A 70 -16.06 0.72 4.24
CA GLN A 70 -14.75 0.16 4.57
C GLN A 70 -13.85 1.22 5.19
N SER A 71 -13.29 0.93 6.35
CA SER A 71 -12.26 1.77 6.96
C SER A 71 -10.88 1.41 6.40
N PRO A 72 -10.04 2.40 6.00
CA PRO A 72 -8.66 2.15 5.60
C PRO A 72 -7.86 1.36 6.64
N LYS A 73 -8.15 1.54 7.95
CA LYS A 73 -7.50 0.79 9.04
C LYS A 73 -7.80 -0.70 8.99
N SER A 74 -9.07 -1.07 8.83
CA SER A 74 -9.48 -2.49 8.73
C SER A 74 -8.94 -3.14 7.46
N MET A 75 -8.92 -2.38 6.35
CA MET A 75 -8.36 -2.85 5.09
C MET A 75 -6.85 -3.10 5.19
N GLU A 76 -6.11 -2.22 5.87
CA GLU A 76 -4.66 -2.34 6.05
C GLU A 76 -4.33 -3.59 6.85
N LYS A 77 -5.03 -3.80 7.97
CA LYS A 77 -4.92 -5.03 8.77
C LYS A 77 -5.17 -6.27 7.92
N THR A 78 -6.25 -6.27 7.13
CA THR A 78 -6.59 -7.40 6.26
C THR A 78 -5.50 -7.67 5.22
N GLU A 79 -4.91 -6.63 4.62
CA GLU A 79 -3.85 -6.81 3.62
C GLU A 79 -2.55 -7.26 4.26
N PHE A 80 -2.23 -6.74 5.45
CA PHE A 80 -1.08 -7.14 6.24
C PHE A 80 -1.17 -8.62 6.68
N ASP A 81 -2.31 -9.02 7.24
CA ASP A 81 -2.61 -10.41 7.57
C ASP A 81 -2.53 -11.32 6.34
N SER A 82 -3.05 -10.85 5.19
CA SER A 82 -2.97 -11.62 3.94
C SER A 82 -1.54 -11.76 3.43
N TYR A 83 -0.69 -10.75 3.63
CA TYR A 83 0.72 -10.78 3.25
C TYR A 83 1.49 -11.75 4.14
N GLU A 84 1.33 -11.64 5.45
CA GLU A 84 2.00 -12.50 6.43
C GLU A 84 1.59 -13.96 6.25
N ASN A 85 0.30 -14.25 6.08
CA ASN A 85 -0.17 -15.62 5.80
C ASN A 85 0.41 -16.20 4.51
N LYS A 86 0.71 -15.37 3.51
CA LYS A 86 1.24 -15.81 2.22
C LYS A 86 2.76 -15.97 2.23
N HIS A 87 3.48 -15.10 2.93
CA HIS A 87 4.94 -15.01 2.87
C HIS A 87 5.64 -15.45 4.17
N GLY A 88 4.88 -15.72 5.23
CA GLY A 88 5.36 -16.14 6.55
C GLY A 88 6.03 -15.04 7.38
N ASN A 89 6.16 -13.83 6.85
CA ASN A 89 6.87 -12.71 7.47
C ASN A 89 6.17 -11.37 7.17
N THR A 90 6.50 -10.34 7.93
CA THR A 90 6.04 -8.96 7.69
C THR A 90 6.78 -8.31 6.50
N PRO A 91 6.18 -7.31 5.83
CA PRO A 91 6.85 -6.56 4.78
C PRO A 91 8.15 -5.91 5.31
N PRO A 92 9.31 -6.07 4.64
CA PRO A 92 10.61 -5.62 5.15
C PRO A 92 10.71 -4.13 5.48
N TRP A 93 9.93 -3.27 4.83
CA TRP A 93 9.95 -1.83 5.07
C TRP A 93 8.91 -1.36 6.09
N ASN A 94 8.05 -2.26 6.57
CA ASN A 94 7.14 -1.96 7.68
C ASN A 94 7.91 -2.07 9.00
N THR A 95 8.31 -0.92 9.56
CA THR A 95 8.95 -0.83 10.87
C THR A 95 7.97 -1.01 12.04
N GLN A 96 6.67 -0.87 11.77
CA GLN A 96 5.59 -1.06 12.74
C GLN A 96 4.56 -2.03 12.20
N ASP A 97 4.07 -2.92 13.07
CA ASP A 97 2.93 -3.76 12.76
C ASP A 97 1.64 -2.92 12.88
N PRO A 98 0.87 -2.73 11.79
CA PRO A 98 -0.37 -1.95 11.82
C PRO A 98 -1.44 -2.55 12.76
N ARG A 99 -1.25 -3.79 13.24
CA ARG A 99 -2.14 -4.52 14.16
C ARG A 99 -1.92 -4.16 15.62
N THR A 100 -0.74 -3.67 15.97
CA THR A 100 -0.33 -3.41 17.37
C THR A 100 -0.48 -1.95 17.78
N GLY A 101 -0.98 -1.07 16.90
CA GLY A 101 -1.15 0.35 17.17
C GLY A 101 -2.16 0.66 18.29
N TRP A 102 -1.67 0.75 19.52
CA TRP A 102 -2.02 1.82 20.45
C TRP A 102 -1.30 3.08 19.97
N PHE A 103 -2.04 4.10 19.55
CA PHE A 103 -1.80 5.56 19.58
C PHE A 103 -2.81 6.22 18.65
#